data_AF-A0A221P084-F1
#
_entry.id   AF-A0A221P084-F1
#
_cell.length_a   1.000
_cell.length_b   1.000
_cell.length_c   1.000
_cell.angle_alpha   90.00
_cell.angle_beta   90.00
_cell.angle_gamma   90.00
#
_symmetry.space_group_name_H-M   'P 1'
#
loop_
_entity.id
_entity.type
_entity.pdbx_description
1 polymer ?
#
loop_
_entity_poly.entity_id
_entity_poly.type
_entity_poly.pdbx_seq_one_letter_code
_entity_poly.pdbx_strand_id
1 'polypeptide(L)'
;MVSSGASYEAIGSTAGKYNASPTSAILRYDLTTSKSKQTTWSAELGGSLDFGVGQVESKTKYDITKSTTRGKTVSNTINVPAKRYGYTTPKIERRKFTIEKWQDTARCGARFLGNVGTLGGITAYPFFSECTAKSACTPKP
;
A
#
# COMPACT_ATOMS: atom_id res chain seq x y z
N MET A 1 -4.97 -19.03 -0.64
CA MET A 1 -4.06 -17.95 -0.20
C MET A 1 -4.92 -16.89 0.44
N VAL A 2 -4.77 -16.65 1.74
CA VAL A 2 -5.63 -15.70 2.46
C VAL A 2 -4.91 -14.36 2.61
N SER A 3 -5.55 -13.26 2.22
CA SER A 3 -5.00 -11.91 2.45
C SER A 3 -5.40 -11.38 3.82
N SER A 4 -4.46 -10.87 4.61
CA SER A 4 -4.77 -10.04 5.78
C SER A 4 -5.20 -8.64 5.35
N GLY A 5 -5.79 -7.89 6.29
CA GLY A 5 -6.11 -6.47 6.08
C GLY A 5 -4.90 -5.64 5.58
N ALA A 6 -5.20 -4.55 4.88
CA ALA A 6 -4.21 -3.62 4.37
C ALA A 6 -3.48 -2.89 5.51
N SER A 7 -2.17 -2.73 5.34
CA SER A 7 -1.31 -1.92 6.20
C SER A 7 -0.69 -0.79 5.38
N TYR A 8 -0.50 0.37 6.00
CA TYR A 8 -0.01 1.56 5.29
C TYR A 8 1.29 2.04 5.89
N GLU A 9 2.35 2.08 5.08
CA GLU A 9 3.68 2.47 5.54
C GLU A 9 4.15 3.73 4.84
N ALA A 10 4.60 4.74 5.59
CA ALA A 10 5.14 5.97 5.03
C ALA A 10 6.44 5.72 4.24
N ILE A 11 6.50 6.34 3.06
CA ILE A 11 7.67 6.34 2.15
C ILE A 11 8.29 7.73 2.03
N GLY A 12 7.71 8.75 2.66
CA GLY A 12 8.20 10.12 2.70
C GLY A 12 7.61 10.86 3.91
N SER A 13 8.02 12.11 4.09
CA SER A 13 7.52 12.97 5.16
C SER A 13 6.13 13.53 4.83
N THR A 14 5.37 13.89 5.85
CA THR A 14 4.12 14.64 5.69
C THR A 14 4.44 16.07 5.24
N ALA A 15 3.74 16.56 4.22
CA ALA A 15 3.76 17.97 3.83
C ALA A 15 2.40 18.62 4.10
N GLY A 16 2.42 19.89 4.49
CA GLY A 16 1.21 20.67 4.75
C GLY A 16 1.26 22.03 4.05
N LYS A 17 0.12 22.47 3.51
CA LYS A 17 -0.04 23.83 2.97
C LYS A 17 -1.35 24.43 3.45
N TYR A 18 -1.33 25.72 3.73
CA TYR A 18 -2.51 26.47 4.13
C TYR A 18 -3.19 27.08 2.90
N ASN A 19 -4.51 26.91 2.80
CA ASN A 19 -5.32 27.64 1.85
C ASN A 19 -5.71 29.01 2.45
N ALA A 20 -4.97 30.04 2.07
CA ALA A 20 -5.27 31.42 2.46
C ALA A 20 -6.44 32.06 1.67
N SER A 21 -6.93 31.40 0.61
CA SER A 21 -8.06 31.90 -0.19
C SER A 21 -9.35 31.98 0.64
N PRO A 22 -10.26 32.93 0.34
CA PRO A 22 -11.62 32.91 0.86
C PRO A 22 -12.47 31.75 0.32
N THR A 23 -12.00 31.02 -0.70
CA THR A 23 -12.68 29.87 -1.31
C THR A 23 -11.82 28.61 -1.27
N SER A 24 -12.40 27.45 -1.57
CA SER A 24 -11.65 26.20 -1.73
C SER A 24 -10.62 26.32 -2.85
N ALA A 25 -9.45 25.72 -2.66
CA ALA A 25 -8.36 25.75 -3.63
C ALA A 25 -7.70 24.37 -3.75
N ILE A 26 -7.29 24.03 -4.97
CA ILE A 26 -6.51 22.80 -5.23
C ILE A 26 -5.05 23.12 -4.90
N LEU A 27 -4.52 22.47 -3.85
CA LEU A 27 -3.13 22.60 -3.45
C LEU A 27 -2.32 21.43 -4.00
N ARG A 28 -1.26 21.73 -4.76
CA ARG A 28 -0.31 20.74 -5.28
C ARG A 28 0.83 20.50 -4.29
N TYR A 29 1.21 19.25 -4.13
CA TYR A 29 2.33 18.79 -3.30
C TYR A 29 3.27 17.95 -4.17
N ASP A 30 4.54 18.32 -4.20
CA ASP A 30 5.61 17.50 -4.77
C ASP A 30 6.45 16.98 -3.60
N LEU A 31 6.40 15.68 -3.37
CA LEU A 31 6.99 15.01 -2.21
C LEU A 31 8.12 14.10 -2.67
N THR A 32 9.26 14.13 -1.98
CA THR A 32 10.35 13.21 -2.25
C THR A 32 10.25 11.97 -1.37
N THR A 33 10.32 10.78 -1.96
CA THR A 33 10.40 9.54 -1.19
C THR A 33 11.72 9.47 -0.42
N SER A 34 11.65 9.25 0.89
CA SER A 34 12.81 9.13 1.78
C SER A 34 13.14 7.69 2.16
N LYS A 35 12.20 6.75 1.95
CA LYS A 35 12.37 5.33 2.27
C LYS A 35 12.11 4.45 1.05
N SER A 36 12.97 3.45 0.84
CA SER A 36 12.68 2.32 -0.03
C SER A 36 11.90 1.26 0.72
N LYS A 37 10.97 0.59 0.03
CA LYS A 37 10.19 -0.53 0.55
C LYS A 37 10.24 -1.65 -0.46
N GLN A 38 10.35 -2.88 0.01
CA GLN A 38 10.38 -4.06 -0.84
C GLN A 38 9.22 -4.98 -0.47
N THR A 39 8.67 -5.67 -1.45
CA THR A 39 7.81 -6.82 -1.22
C THR A 39 8.63 -7.91 -0.54
N THR A 40 8.08 -8.53 0.51
CA THR A 40 8.79 -9.52 1.32
C THR A 40 8.26 -10.91 1.06
N TRP A 41 9.15 -11.89 0.92
CA TRP A 41 8.83 -13.30 0.77
C TRP A 41 9.44 -14.11 1.90
N SER A 42 8.62 -14.93 2.57
CA SER A 42 9.11 -15.97 3.48
C SER A 42 8.40 -17.27 3.13
N ALA A 43 9.10 -18.28 2.64
CA ALA A 43 8.54 -19.62 2.53
C ALA A 43 9.56 -20.65 3.00
N GLU A 44 9.05 -21.73 3.61
CA GLU A 44 9.86 -22.86 4.06
C GLU A 44 10.27 -23.76 2.89
N LEU A 45 9.58 -23.65 1.75
CA LEU A 45 9.91 -24.32 0.51
C LEU A 45 10.65 -23.32 -0.38
N GLY A 46 11.96 -23.50 -0.55
CA GLY A 46 12.92 -22.59 -1.20
C GLY A 46 12.70 -22.33 -2.70
N GLY A 47 11.49 -21.96 -3.10
CA GLY A 47 11.17 -21.49 -4.44
C GLY A 47 11.33 -19.96 -4.56
N SER A 48 11.95 -19.52 -5.64
CA SER A 48 11.89 -18.14 -6.12
C SER A 48 10.58 -17.93 -6.88
N LEU A 49 9.72 -17.03 -6.43
CA LEU A 49 8.56 -16.61 -7.22
C LEU A 49 8.96 -15.49 -8.19
N ASP A 50 8.82 -15.75 -9.49
CA ASP A 50 8.73 -14.68 -10.45
C ASP A 50 7.40 -13.96 -10.24
N PHE A 51 7.47 -12.77 -9.63
CA PHE A 51 6.32 -12.03 -9.11
C PHE A 51 5.40 -11.52 -10.21
N GLY A 52 4.46 -12.36 -10.63
CA GLY A 52 3.13 -11.97 -11.09
C GLY A 52 2.12 -12.74 -10.25
N VAL A 53 1.59 -12.12 -9.18
CA VAL A 53 0.55 -12.78 -8.36
C VAL A 53 -0.77 -12.69 -9.11
N GLY A 54 -0.87 -13.50 -10.16
CA GLY A 54 -2.08 -13.74 -10.91
C GLY A 54 -3.04 -14.55 -10.03
N GLN A 55 -4.01 -13.84 -9.45
CA GLN A 55 -5.26 -14.38 -8.90
C GLN A 55 -5.15 -14.97 -7.48
N VAL A 56 -5.31 -14.11 -6.47
CA VAL A 56 -5.61 -14.53 -5.10
C VAL A 56 -7.12 -14.62 -4.98
N GLU A 57 -7.63 -15.85 -4.87
CA GLU A 57 -9.03 -16.19 -4.60
C GLU A 57 -10.06 -15.60 -5.58
N SER A 58 -10.34 -16.35 -6.65
CA SER A 58 -11.58 -16.36 -7.45
C SER A 58 -12.07 -15.06 -8.13
N LYS A 59 -11.81 -13.84 -7.64
CA LYS A 59 -12.33 -12.57 -8.22
C LYS A 59 -11.44 -11.33 -8.05
N THR A 60 -10.38 -11.33 -7.23
CA THR A 60 -9.56 -10.13 -7.01
C THR A 60 -8.13 -10.29 -7.51
N LYS A 61 -7.75 -9.44 -8.47
CA LYS A 61 -6.36 -9.35 -8.96
C LYS A 61 -5.64 -8.23 -8.22
N TYR A 62 -4.44 -8.51 -7.72
CA TYR A 62 -3.56 -7.52 -7.10
C TYR A 62 -2.27 -7.41 -7.92
N ASP A 63 -1.96 -6.21 -8.39
CA ASP A 63 -0.66 -5.91 -8.97
C ASP A 63 0.35 -5.67 -7.85
N ILE A 64 1.39 -6.50 -7.78
CA ILE A 64 2.38 -6.45 -6.72
C ILE A 64 3.62 -5.68 -7.19
N THR A 65 3.88 -4.55 -6.56
CA THR A 65 5.11 -3.78 -6.77
C THR A 65 6.29 -4.47 -6.07
N LYS A 66 7.34 -4.83 -6.81
CA LYS A 66 8.55 -5.48 -6.24
C LYS A 66 9.26 -4.59 -5.23
N SER A 67 9.50 -3.33 -5.58
CA SER A 67 10.20 -2.37 -4.73
C SER A 67 9.87 -0.93 -5.07
N THR A 68 9.92 -0.05 -4.08
CA THR A 68 9.85 1.40 -4.24
C THR A 68 11.26 2.00 -4.21
N THR A 69 11.45 3.07 -4.99
CA THR A 69 12.74 3.77 -5.08
C THR A 69 12.75 5.00 -4.17
N ARG A 70 13.82 5.17 -3.38
CA ARG A 70 14.10 6.39 -2.61
C ARG A 70 14.54 7.52 -3.54
N GLY A 71 14.23 8.77 -3.19
CA GLY A 71 14.63 9.96 -3.94
C GLY A 71 13.74 10.25 -5.15
N LYS A 72 12.63 9.54 -5.31
CA LYS A 72 11.66 9.82 -6.38
C LYS A 72 10.70 10.91 -5.93
N THR A 73 10.42 11.85 -6.82
CA THR A 73 9.35 12.83 -6.62
C THR A 73 8.02 12.20 -6.97
N VAL A 74 7.08 12.27 -6.03
CA VAL A 74 5.68 11.88 -6.22
C VAL A 74 4.80 13.09 -5.99
N SER A 75 3.83 13.29 -6.86
CA SER A 75 2.96 14.47 -6.83
C SER A 75 1.57 14.10 -6.39
N ASN A 76 0.95 14.97 -5.61
CA ASN A 76 -0.44 14.85 -5.18
C ASN A 76 -1.14 16.21 -5.19
N THR A 77 -2.45 16.22 -5.39
CA THR A 77 -3.27 17.43 -5.37
C THR A 77 -4.48 17.22 -4.47
N ILE A 78 -4.67 18.13 -3.49
CA ILE A 78 -5.77 18.06 -2.53
C ILE A 78 -6.67 19.28 -2.74
N ASN A 79 -7.99 19.08 -2.76
CA ASN A 79 -8.93 20.19 -2.67
C ASN A 79 -9.07 20.62 -1.20
N VAL A 80 -8.54 21.79 -0.84
CA VAL A 80 -8.49 22.28 0.53
C VAL A 80 -9.51 23.40 0.72
N PRO A 81 -10.45 23.30 1.67
CA PRO A 81 -11.43 24.36 1.92
C PRO A 81 -10.78 25.70 2.31
N ALA A 82 -11.53 26.78 2.14
CA ALA A 82 -11.11 28.12 2.54
C ALA A 82 -10.60 28.16 3.98
N LYS A 83 -9.48 28.85 4.21
CA LYS A 83 -8.87 29.05 5.53
C LYS A 83 -8.60 27.75 6.30
N ARG A 84 -8.18 26.70 5.58
CA ARG A 84 -7.79 25.40 6.17
C ARG A 84 -6.41 24.96 5.68
N TYR A 85 -5.80 24.08 6.46
CA TYR A 85 -4.61 23.35 6.06
C TYR A 85 -5.01 22.06 5.35
N GLY A 86 -4.30 21.72 4.28
CA GLY A 86 -4.25 20.36 3.74
C GLY A 86 -2.92 19.73 4.09
N TYR A 87 -2.95 18.47 4.52
CA TYR A 87 -1.77 17.66 4.80
C TYR A 87 -1.82 16.40 3.97
N THR A 88 -0.68 15.99 3.43
CA THR A 88 -0.55 14.71 2.72
C THR A 88 0.73 14.00 3.09
N THR A 89 0.68 12.68 3.14
CA THR A 89 1.84 11.82 3.38
C THR A 89 1.89 10.73 2.31
N PRO A 90 3.01 10.57 1.60
CA PRO A 90 3.16 9.48 0.66
C PRO A 90 3.45 8.17 1.42
N LYS A 91 2.70 7.12 1.09
CA LYS A 91 2.74 5.79 1.69
C LYS A 91 2.73 4.69 0.62
N ILE A 92 2.94 3.46 1.05
CA ILE A 92 2.56 2.24 0.32
C ILE A 92 1.36 1.59 1.00
N GLU A 93 0.53 0.91 0.23
CA GLU A 93 -0.35 -0.14 0.78
C GLU A 93 0.39 -1.47 0.70
N ARG A 94 0.48 -2.18 1.83
CA ARG A 94 1.00 -3.53 1.91
C ARG A 94 -0.08 -4.48 2.42
N ARG A 95 -0.27 -5.59 1.71
CA ARG A 95 -1.09 -6.72 2.14
C ARG A 95 -0.23 -7.94 2.40
N LYS A 96 -0.56 -8.70 3.44
CA LYS A 96 0.06 -9.99 3.71
C LYS A 96 -0.79 -11.07 3.07
N PHE A 97 -0.21 -11.93 2.26
CA PHE A 97 -0.84 -13.10 1.68
C PHE A 97 -0.23 -14.34 2.33
N THR A 98 -1.05 -15.18 2.94
CA THR A 98 -0.63 -16.47 3.49
C THR A 98 -0.76 -17.54 2.42
N ILE A 99 0.26 -18.37 2.30
CA ILE A 99 0.34 -19.41 1.28
C ILE A 99 0.03 -20.72 1.91
N GLU A 100 -1.00 -21.35 1.37
CA GLU A 100 -1.61 -22.53 1.92
C GLU A 100 -1.21 -23.71 1.05
N LYS A 101 -0.82 -24.80 1.70
CA LYS A 101 -0.61 -26.08 1.07
C LYS A 101 -1.92 -26.85 1.11
N TRP A 102 -2.37 -27.26 -0.06
CA TRP A 102 -3.54 -28.12 -0.23
C TRP A 102 -3.09 -29.41 -0.91
N GLN A 103 -3.74 -30.51 -0.55
CA GLN A 103 -3.58 -31.80 -1.19
C GLN A 103 -4.92 -32.25 -1.75
N ASP A 104 -4.91 -32.71 -2.99
CA ASP A 104 -6.05 -33.41 -3.56
C ASP A 104 -6.15 -34.79 -2.94
N THR A 105 -7.34 -35.08 -2.40
CA THR A 105 -7.66 -36.39 -1.84
C THR A 105 -8.09 -37.35 -2.96
N ALA A 106 -8.02 -38.65 -2.69
CA ALA A 106 -8.49 -39.69 -3.62
C ALA A 106 -9.99 -39.57 -4.02
N ARG A 107 -10.75 -38.67 -3.37
CA ARG A 107 -12.14 -38.34 -3.71
C ARG A 107 -12.29 -37.00 -4.44
N CYS A 108 -11.21 -36.47 -5.03
CA CYS A 108 -11.17 -35.16 -5.69
C CYS A 108 -11.57 -33.97 -4.77
N GLY A 109 -11.45 -34.14 -3.45
CA GLY A 109 -11.67 -33.07 -2.48
C GLY A 109 -10.36 -32.42 -2.06
N ALA A 110 -10.36 -31.11 -1.81
CA ALA A 110 -9.19 -30.37 -1.33
C ALA A 110 -9.02 -30.54 0.19
N ARG A 111 -7.85 -31.01 0.63
CA ARG A 111 -7.45 -31.08 2.05
C ARG A 111 -6.39 -30.04 2.36
N PHE A 112 -6.66 -29.15 3.31
CA PHE A 112 -5.68 -28.19 3.80
C PHE A 112 -4.59 -28.92 4.61
N LEU A 113 -3.33 -28.67 4.28
CA LEU A 113 -2.15 -29.26 4.92
C LEU A 113 -1.33 -28.27 5.77
N GLY A 114 -1.68 -26.98 5.75
CA GLY A 114 -1.01 -25.95 6.54
C GLY A 114 -0.49 -24.78 5.72
N ASN A 115 0.09 -23.80 6.41
CA ASN A 115 0.69 -22.61 5.80
C ASN A 115 2.17 -22.87 5.52
N VAL A 116 2.62 -22.61 4.29
CA VAL A 116 4.00 -22.87 3.83
C VAL A 116 4.79 -21.58 3.59
N GLY A 117 4.15 -20.43 3.72
CA GLY A 117 4.81 -19.15 3.56
C GLY A 117 3.89 -17.95 3.68
N THR A 118 4.50 -16.77 3.63
CA THR A 118 3.83 -15.48 3.62
C THR A 118 4.50 -14.53 2.63
N LEU A 119 3.67 -13.77 1.92
CA LEU A 119 4.09 -12.71 1.00
C LEU A 119 3.56 -11.38 1.53
N GLY A 120 4.45 -10.46 1.88
CA GLY A 120 4.10 -9.07 2.18
C GLY A 120 4.15 -8.24 0.91
N GLY A 121 3.09 -8.28 0.09
CA GLY A 121 3.03 -7.62 -1.21
C GLY A 121 2.67 -6.13 -1.10
N ILE A 122 3.39 -5.28 -1.82
CA ILE A 122 3.02 -3.87 -2.02
C ILE A 122 1.93 -3.81 -3.10
N THR A 123 0.70 -3.52 -2.71
CA THR A 123 -0.49 -3.55 -3.60
C THR A 123 -0.83 -2.18 -4.19
N ALA A 124 -0.33 -1.09 -3.61
CA ALA A 124 -0.48 0.25 -4.18
C ALA A 124 0.75 1.13 -3.87
N TYR A 125 1.23 1.84 -4.89
CA TYR A 125 2.32 2.82 -4.78
C TYR A 125 2.27 3.83 -5.95
N PRO A 126 2.35 5.15 -5.68
CA PRO A 126 2.24 5.79 -4.37
C PRO A 126 0.78 5.82 -3.87
N PHE A 127 0.57 5.59 -2.57
CA PHE A 127 -0.70 5.86 -1.89
C PHE A 127 -0.56 7.15 -1.08
N PHE A 128 -1.55 8.03 -1.08
CA PHE A 128 -1.50 9.27 -0.30
C PHE A 128 -2.55 9.25 0.80
N SER A 129 -2.09 9.36 2.06
CA SER A 129 -3.00 9.72 3.15
C SER A 129 -3.15 11.23 3.17
N GLU A 130 -4.38 11.69 3.34
CA GLU A 130 -4.70 13.12 3.35
C GLU A 130 -5.49 13.51 4.60
N CYS A 131 -5.39 14.77 5.00
CA CYS A 131 -6.27 15.35 6.00
C CYS A 131 -6.43 16.85 5.74
N THR A 132 -7.64 17.38 5.98
CA THR A 132 -7.88 18.83 5.98
C THR A 132 -8.44 19.28 7.33
N ALA A 133 -7.87 20.34 7.89
CA ALA A 133 -8.26 20.82 9.21
C ALA A 133 -7.98 22.32 9.37
N LYS A 134 -8.61 22.95 10.38
CA LYS A 134 -8.32 24.34 10.76
C LYS A 134 -6.95 24.49 11.47
N SER A 135 -6.41 23.39 11.99
CA SER A 135 -5.13 23.30 12.69
C SER A 135 -4.31 22.12 12.16
N ALA A 136 -3.13 21.87 12.75
CA ALA A 136 -2.32 20.70 12.40
C ALA A 136 -3.10 19.39 12.55
N CYS A 137 -3.10 18.57 11.51
CA CYS A 137 -3.69 17.24 11.56
C CYS A 137 -2.77 16.19 10.94
N THR A 138 -2.89 14.96 11.43
CA THR A 138 -2.08 13.84 10.97
C THR A 138 -2.87 13.03 9.93
N PRO A 139 -2.36 12.88 8.69
CA PRO A 139 -3.04 12.09 7.66
C PRO A 139 -3.19 10.62 8.04
N LYS A 140 -4.43 10.16 8.12
CA LYS A 140 -4.77 8.74 8.33
C LYS A 140 -4.98 8.05 6.98
N PRO A 141 -4.74 6.72 6.90
CA PRO A 141 -5.11 5.94 5.73
C PRO A 141 -6.60 6.03 5.42
#